data_AF-A0A645DL00-F1
#
_entry.id   AF-A0A645DL00-F1
#
_cell.length_a   1.000
_cell.length_b   1.000
_cell.length_c   1.000
_cell.angle_alpha   90.00
_cell.angle_beta   90.00
_cell.angle_gamma   90.00
#
_symmetry.space_group_name_H-M   'P 1'
#
loop_
_entity.id
_entity.type
_entity.pdbx_description
1 polymer ?
#
loop_
_entity_poly.entity_id
_entity_poly.type
_entity_poly.pdbx_seq_one_letter_code
_entity_poly.pdbx_strand_id
1 'polypeptide(L)'
;MSALVDRIESIIKQKGTNFKQVEKACGLGNGTIKRWSEQSPRLDRLVLVSEHLQVSLDYLVFGSSETETSQNGDRLNLEAMKAEQGLTCDGSPLVDEEADLIAMFRLLPPSHREEVFDLVYFKYKRLVEKKEESIYSTYSGVNTNELSGPVESREARDGTA
;
A
#
# COMPACT_ATOMS: atom_id res chain seq x y z
N MET A 1 7.22 -0.74 -41.98
CA MET A 1 8.32 -1.06 -41.03
C MET A 1 7.69 -1.79 -39.84
N SER A 2 8.49 -2.49 -39.03
CA SER A 2 7.97 -3.20 -37.86
C SER A 2 7.86 -2.26 -36.67
N ALA A 3 6.76 -2.35 -35.91
CA ALA A 3 6.54 -1.55 -34.71
C ALA A 3 7.71 -1.54 -33.72
N LEU A 4 8.46 -2.65 -33.60
CA LEU A 4 9.67 -2.72 -32.77
C LEU A 4 10.75 -1.72 -33.22
N VAL A 5 11.14 -1.77 -34.49
CA VAL A 5 12.18 -0.88 -35.06
C VAL A 5 11.73 0.58 -35.02
N ASP A 6 10.44 0.85 -35.25
CA ASP A 6 9.88 2.20 -35.20
C ASP A 6 9.92 2.79 -33.76
N ARG A 7 9.68 1.97 -32.73
CA ARG A 7 9.87 2.35 -31.31
C ARG A 7 11.35 2.60 -30.99
N ILE A 8 12.25 1.71 -31.40
CA ILE A 8 13.69 1.88 -31.21
C ILE A 8 14.17 3.18 -31.89
N GLU A 9 13.71 3.48 -33.11
CA GLU A 9 14.02 4.72 -33.80
C GLU A 9 13.53 5.96 -33.02
N SER A 10 12.34 5.87 -32.42
CA SER A 10 11.76 6.95 -31.63
C SER A 10 12.57 7.25 -30.36
N ILE A 11 13.00 6.21 -29.63
CA ILE A 11 13.86 6.37 -28.44
C ILE A 11 15.24 6.90 -28.84
N ILE A 12 15.83 6.41 -29.93
CA ILE A 12 17.12 6.87 -30.46
C ILE A 12 17.07 8.36 -30.81
N LYS A 13 15.99 8.82 -31.45
CA LYS A 13 15.75 10.25 -31.73
C LYS A 13 15.63 11.09 -30.46
N GLN A 14 14.85 10.61 -29.47
CA GLN A 14 14.72 11.30 -28.17
C GLN A 14 16.06 11.43 -27.42
N LYS A 15 16.91 10.40 -27.49
CA LYS A 15 18.25 10.40 -26.87
C LYS A 15 19.34 11.08 -27.72
N GLY A 16 19.01 11.60 -28.90
CA GLY A 16 19.97 12.28 -29.79
C GLY A 16 21.08 11.38 -30.33
N THR A 17 20.88 10.06 -30.37
CA THR A 17 21.87 9.08 -30.85
C THR A 17 21.54 8.60 -32.26
N ASN A 18 22.22 7.56 -32.76
CA ASN A 18 21.85 6.88 -34.00
C ASN A 18 22.04 5.36 -33.91
N PHE A 19 21.37 4.63 -34.82
CA PHE A 19 21.44 3.16 -34.90
C PHE A 19 22.89 2.62 -34.88
N LYS A 20 23.83 3.24 -35.60
CA LYS A 20 25.22 2.75 -35.66
C LYS A 20 25.94 2.87 -34.31
N GLN A 21 25.64 3.90 -33.53
CA GLN A 21 26.18 4.08 -32.18
C GLN A 21 25.60 3.03 -31.22
N VAL A 22 24.28 2.82 -31.25
CA VAL A 22 23.61 1.81 -30.42
C VAL A 22 24.08 0.40 -30.78
N GLU A 23 24.16 0.07 -32.08
CA GLU A 23 24.67 -1.22 -32.55
C GLU A 23 26.13 -1.44 -32.11
N LYS A 24 26.99 -0.43 -32.23
CA LYS A 24 28.38 -0.51 -31.77
C LYS A 24 28.48 -0.69 -30.24
N ALA A 25 27.65 0.02 -29.47
CA ALA A 25 27.62 -0.10 -28.01
C ALA A 25 27.11 -1.48 -27.54
N CYS A 26 26.13 -2.05 -28.25
CA CYS A 26 25.54 -3.36 -27.93
C CYS A 26 26.31 -4.55 -28.55
N GLY A 27 27.46 -4.32 -29.19
CA GLY A 27 28.23 -5.37 -29.86
C GLY A 27 27.48 -6.06 -31.00
N LEU A 28 26.66 -5.30 -31.74
CA LEU A 28 25.87 -5.75 -32.90
C LEU A 28 26.55 -5.38 -34.22
N GLY A 29 26.26 -6.13 -35.28
CA GLY A 29 26.69 -5.77 -36.63
C GLY A 29 25.91 -4.56 -37.17
N ASN A 30 26.55 -3.74 -38.00
CA ASN A 30 25.92 -2.58 -38.63
C ASN A 30 24.67 -2.97 -39.45
N GLY A 31 23.52 -2.37 -39.13
CA GLY A 31 22.21 -2.66 -39.74
C GLY A 31 21.49 -3.88 -39.16
N THR A 32 21.98 -4.49 -38.07
CA THR A 32 21.29 -5.60 -37.39
C THR A 32 19.91 -5.18 -36.88
N ILE A 33 19.80 -4.00 -36.25
CA ILE A 33 18.52 -3.53 -35.69
C ILE A 33 17.51 -3.26 -36.82
N LYS A 34 17.96 -2.73 -37.95
CA LYS A 34 17.07 -2.53 -39.11
C LYS A 34 16.54 -3.84 -39.69
N ARG A 35 17.33 -4.91 -39.68
CA ARG A 35 16.88 -6.25 -40.09
C ARG A 35 15.82 -6.84 -39.16
N TRP A 36 15.62 -6.31 -37.95
CA TRP A 36 14.56 -6.76 -37.05
C TRP A 36 13.14 -6.46 -37.56
N SER A 37 12.99 -5.71 -38.66
CA SER A 37 11.70 -5.62 -39.36
C SER A 37 11.36 -6.82 -40.24
N GLU A 38 12.34 -7.67 -40.55
CA GLU A 38 12.21 -8.84 -41.42
C GLU A 38 12.54 -10.15 -40.66
N GLN A 39 13.40 -10.07 -39.64
CA GLN A 39 13.94 -11.22 -38.91
C GLN A 39 13.78 -11.02 -37.40
N SER A 40 13.07 -11.91 -36.73
CA SER A 40 12.87 -11.81 -35.27
C SER A 40 14.22 -11.75 -34.52
N PRO A 41 14.44 -10.76 -33.64
CA PRO A 41 15.66 -10.67 -32.84
C PRO A 41 15.77 -11.84 -31.86
N ARG A 42 17.00 -12.18 -31.47
CA ARG A 42 17.24 -12.99 -30.26
C ARG A 42 17.03 -12.15 -29.01
N LEU A 43 16.44 -12.75 -27.99
CA LEU A 43 16.14 -12.10 -26.71
C LEU A 43 17.38 -11.40 -26.11
N ASP A 44 18.51 -12.10 -26.03
CA ASP A 44 19.78 -11.57 -25.50
C ASP A 44 20.23 -10.26 -26.19
N ARG A 45 19.95 -10.11 -27.49
CA ARG A 45 20.29 -8.90 -28.25
C ARG A 45 19.30 -7.78 -28.04
N LEU A 46 18.05 -8.12 -27.76
CA LEU A 46 17.00 -7.16 -27.42
C LEU A 46 17.20 -6.60 -26.00
N VAL A 47 17.60 -7.45 -25.05
CA VAL A 47 17.97 -7.07 -23.67
C VAL A 47 19.13 -6.06 -23.65
N LEU A 48 20.22 -6.32 -24.39
CA LEU A 48 21.34 -5.38 -24.51
C LEU A 48 20.91 -4.01 -25.06
N VAL A 49 19.98 -3.99 -26.02
CA VAL A 49 19.44 -2.75 -26.58
C VAL A 49 18.51 -2.05 -25.58
N SER A 50 17.67 -2.76 -24.83
CA SER A 50 16.82 -2.16 -23.79
C SER A 50 17.64 -1.57 -22.64
N GLU A 51 18.70 -2.26 -22.19
CA GLU A 51 19.62 -1.77 -21.17
C GLU A 51 20.36 -0.51 -21.63
N HIS A 52 20.94 -0.54 -22.84
CA HIS A 52 21.65 0.62 -23.39
C HIS A 52 20.71 1.82 -23.62
N LEU A 53 19.47 1.57 -24.06
CA LEU A 53 18.45 2.60 -24.21
C LEU A 53 17.75 2.98 -22.90
N GLN A 54 18.04 2.30 -21.78
CA GLN A 54 17.40 2.48 -20.47
C GLN A 54 15.86 2.51 -20.55
N VAL A 55 15.29 1.51 -21.24
CA VAL A 55 13.83 1.29 -21.34
C VAL A 55 13.52 -0.14 -20.90
N SER A 56 12.28 -0.41 -20.48
CA SER A 56 11.86 -1.78 -20.21
C SER A 56 11.81 -2.59 -21.51
N LEU A 57 12.12 -3.89 -21.40
CA LEU A 57 12.03 -4.83 -22.53
C LEU A 57 10.58 -4.92 -23.05
N ASP A 58 9.62 -4.88 -22.14
CA ASP A 58 8.18 -4.92 -22.43
C ASP A 58 7.74 -3.69 -23.24
N TYR A 59 8.28 -2.50 -22.95
CA TYR A 59 8.02 -1.32 -23.77
C TYR A 59 8.53 -1.49 -25.21
N LEU A 60 9.70 -2.11 -25.42
CA LEU A 60 10.17 -2.40 -26.78
C LEU A 60 9.26 -3.39 -27.51
N VAL A 61 8.89 -4.50 -26.85
CA VAL A 61 8.14 -5.61 -27.45
C VAL A 61 6.66 -5.27 -27.64
N PHE A 62 5.98 -4.79 -26.60
CA PHE A 62 4.53 -4.56 -26.60
C PHE A 62 4.16 -3.11 -26.89
N GLY A 63 4.99 -2.14 -26.51
CA GLY A 63 4.72 -0.70 -26.67
C GLY A 63 3.93 -0.08 -25.51
N SER A 64 3.39 -0.93 -24.63
CA SER A 64 2.85 -0.55 -23.34
C SER A 64 3.94 -0.74 -22.29
N SER A 65 4.30 0.32 -21.57
CA SER A 65 5.12 0.19 -20.37
C SER A 65 4.18 -0.05 -19.18
N GLU A 66 3.79 -1.31 -18.93
CA GLU A 66 3.23 -1.72 -17.62
C GLU A 66 4.36 -1.81 -16.58
N THR A 67 5.11 -0.72 -16.47
CA THR A 67 6.11 -0.43 -15.45
C THR A 67 6.21 1.09 -15.37
N GLU A 68 5.41 1.67 -14.49
CA GLU A 68 5.60 3.07 -14.06
C GLU A 68 6.86 3.16 -13.20
N THR A 69 8.02 3.27 -13.84
CA THR A 69 9.28 3.66 -13.18
C THR A 69 9.96 4.80 -13.95
N SER A 70 9.17 5.81 -14.32
CA SER A 70 9.73 7.13 -14.62
C SER A 70 10.31 7.75 -13.36
N GLN A 71 11.61 8.03 -13.39
CA GLN A 71 12.33 8.70 -12.32
C GLN A 71 11.85 10.15 -12.17
N ASN A 72 10.87 10.37 -11.31
CA ASN A 72 10.66 11.62 -10.58
C ASN A 72 9.82 11.31 -9.35
N GLY A 73 10.15 11.95 -8.22
CA GLY A 73 9.50 11.72 -6.93
C GLY A 73 8.12 12.37 -6.82
N ASP A 74 7.22 12.05 -7.75
CA ASP A 74 5.80 12.31 -7.56
C ASP A 74 5.15 11.10 -6.89
N ARG A 75 4.08 11.37 -6.15
CA ARG A 75 3.44 10.43 -5.23
C ARG A 75 2.83 9.28 -6.03
N LEU A 76 3.54 8.16 -6.14
CA LEU A 76 2.93 6.85 -6.42
C LEU A 76 1.65 6.79 -5.59
N ASN A 77 0.50 6.69 -6.24
CA ASN A 77 -0.77 6.82 -5.55
C ASN A 77 -1.01 5.53 -4.76
N LEU A 78 -0.44 5.50 -3.55
CA LEU A 78 -0.48 4.38 -2.63
C LEU A 78 -1.93 4.00 -2.29
N GLU A 79 -2.85 4.96 -2.32
CA GLU A 79 -4.29 4.77 -2.13
C GLU A 79 -4.89 4.00 -3.32
N ALA A 80 -4.51 4.34 -4.55
CA ALA A 80 -4.93 3.61 -5.75
C ALA A 80 -4.37 2.18 -5.78
N MET A 81 -3.09 1.98 -5.45
CA MET A 81 -2.50 0.64 -5.37
C MET A 81 -3.08 -0.21 -4.22
N LYS A 82 -3.38 0.40 -3.06
CA LYS A 82 -4.11 -0.26 -1.96
C LYS A 82 -5.52 -0.69 -2.39
N ALA A 83 -6.21 0.13 -3.18
CA ALA A 83 -7.52 -0.19 -3.73
C ALA A 83 -7.46 -1.35 -4.73
N GLU A 84 -6.50 -1.36 -5.66
CA GLU A 84 -6.28 -2.45 -6.61
C GLU A 84 -5.86 -3.77 -5.93
N GLN A 85 -5.10 -3.70 -4.83
CA GLN A 85 -4.72 -4.85 -4.01
C GLN A 85 -5.85 -5.36 -3.11
N GLY A 86 -7.02 -4.73 -3.11
CA GLY A 86 -8.20 -5.18 -2.35
C GLY A 86 -8.12 -4.94 -0.85
N LEU A 87 -7.36 -3.94 -0.38
CA LEU A 87 -7.38 -3.48 1.02
C LEU A 87 -8.55 -2.52 1.26
N THR A 88 -9.78 -2.99 1.03
CA THR A 88 -11.02 -2.21 1.16
C THR A 88 -12.05 -2.85 2.10
N CYS A 89 -12.98 -2.03 2.63
CA CYS A 89 -14.02 -2.35 3.62
C CYS A 89 -15.02 -3.47 3.24
N ASP A 90 -16.34 -3.27 3.12
CA ASP A 90 -17.21 -2.07 2.99
C ASP A 90 -17.16 -1.37 1.61
N GLY A 91 -16.01 -0.88 1.16
CA GLY A 91 -15.87 -0.12 -0.09
C GLY A 91 -15.00 1.14 0.02
N SER A 92 -14.68 1.57 1.24
CA SER A 92 -13.60 2.52 1.54
C SER A 92 -12.23 1.80 1.62
N PRO A 93 -11.11 2.47 1.33
CA PRO A 93 -9.77 1.91 1.56
C PRO A 93 -9.45 1.89 3.06
N LEU A 94 -8.85 0.80 3.54
CA LEU A 94 -8.40 0.66 4.93
C LEU A 94 -7.33 1.72 5.25
N VAL A 95 -7.47 2.41 6.39
CA VAL A 95 -6.41 3.29 6.89
C VAL A 95 -5.27 2.48 7.50
N ASP A 96 -4.09 3.10 7.65
CA ASP A 96 -2.87 2.39 8.09
C ASP A 96 -3.06 1.67 9.44
N GLU A 97 -3.75 2.30 10.40
CA GLU A 97 -4.05 1.69 11.72
C GLU A 97 -4.94 0.43 11.61
N GLU A 98 -5.91 0.40 10.68
CA GLU A 98 -6.78 -0.76 10.44
C GLU A 98 -6.03 -1.89 9.74
N ALA A 99 -5.18 -1.54 8.77
CA ALA A 99 -4.33 -2.50 8.06
C ALA A 99 -3.33 -3.16 9.03
N ASP A 100 -2.69 -2.38 9.90
CA ASP A 100 -1.79 -2.87 10.95
C ASP A 100 -2.53 -3.75 11.97
N LEU A 101 -3.74 -3.38 12.40
CA LEU A 101 -4.58 -4.21 13.27
C LEU A 101 -4.89 -5.58 12.63
N ILE A 102 -5.26 -5.59 11.35
CA ILE A 102 -5.52 -6.82 10.60
C ILE A 102 -4.24 -7.66 10.44
N ALA A 103 -3.10 -7.03 10.19
CA ALA A 103 -1.81 -7.70 10.10
C ALA A 103 -1.42 -8.37 11.42
N MET A 104 -1.52 -7.64 12.54
CA MET A 104 -1.28 -8.18 13.88
C MET A 104 -2.24 -9.33 14.23
N PHE A 105 -3.55 -9.17 13.95
CA PHE A 105 -4.56 -10.18 14.22
C PHE A 105 -4.31 -11.50 13.45
N ARG A 106 -3.81 -11.41 12.21
CA ARG A 106 -3.43 -12.58 11.40
C ARG A 106 -2.24 -13.37 11.98
N LEU A 107 -1.36 -12.72 12.75
CA LEU A 107 -0.21 -13.36 13.39
C LEU A 107 -0.57 -14.06 14.72
N LEU A 108 -1.71 -13.74 15.33
CA LEU A 108 -2.14 -14.34 16.60
C LEU A 108 -2.56 -15.82 16.45
N PRO A 109 -2.39 -16.67 17.48
CA PRO A 109 -3.00 -18.00 17.55
C PRO A 109 -4.54 -17.92 17.62
N PRO A 110 -5.28 -18.99 17.27
CA PRO A 110 -6.75 -18.99 17.25
C PRO A 110 -7.42 -18.54 18.56
N SER A 111 -6.91 -18.97 19.72
CA SER A 111 -7.45 -18.56 21.03
C SER A 111 -7.38 -17.06 21.27
N HIS A 112 -6.26 -16.43 20.89
CA HIS A 112 -6.06 -14.99 21.09
C HIS A 112 -6.89 -14.17 20.08
N ARG A 113 -7.21 -14.74 18.91
CA ARG A 113 -8.13 -14.12 17.95
C ARG A 113 -9.57 -14.08 18.48
N GLU A 114 -10.00 -15.14 19.17
CA GLU A 114 -11.31 -15.21 19.84
C GLU A 114 -11.41 -14.13 20.93
N GLU A 115 -10.41 -14.05 21.84
CA GLU A 115 -10.35 -13.02 22.88
C GLU A 115 -10.39 -11.58 22.34
N VAL A 116 -9.62 -11.30 21.27
CA VAL A 116 -9.61 -9.97 20.62
C VAL A 116 -10.94 -9.67 19.95
N PHE A 117 -11.56 -10.65 19.28
CA PHE A 117 -12.86 -10.48 18.64
C PHE A 117 -13.95 -10.20 19.67
N ASP A 118 -14.00 -10.95 20.76
CA ASP A 118 -14.95 -10.76 21.87
C ASP A 118 -14.79 -9.39 22.53
N LEU A 119 -13.55 -8.93 22.73
CA LEU A 119 -13.27 -7.59 23.26
C LEU A 119 -13.80 -6.49 22.33
N VAL A 120 -13.54 -6.58 21.03
CA VAL A 120 -14.03 -5.60 20.03
C VAL A 120 -15.56 -5.65 19.94
N TYR A 121 -16.15 -6.84 19.88
CA TYR A 121 -17.60 -7.03 19.86
C TYR A 121 -18.28 -6.48 21.11
N PHE A 122 -17.71 -6.70 22.30
CA PHE A 122 -18.20 -6.14 23.55
C PHE A 122 -18.17 -4.60 23.55
N LYS A 123 -17.08 -3.99 23.05
CA LYS A 123 -16.96 -2.53 22.92
C LYS A 123 -18.01 -1.97 21.96
N TYR A 124 -18.17 -2.59 20.78
CA TYR A 124 -19.17 -2.22 19.78
C TYR A 124 -20.60 -2.32 20.34
N LYS A 125 -20.95 -3.47 20.93
CA LYS A 125 -22.27 -3.72 21.53
C LYS A 125 -22.60 -2.68 22.60
N ARG A 126 -21.65 -2.36 23.48
CA ARG A 126 -21.83 -1.35 24.54
C ARG A 126 -22.06 0.05 23.99
N LEU A 127 -21.38 0.42 22.89
CA LEU A 127 -21.57 1.69 22.20
C LEU A 127 -22.97 1.79 21.55
N VAL A 128 -23.38 0.74 20.83
CA VAL A 128 -24.66 0.70 20.11
C VAL A 128 -25.86 0.61 21.06
N GLU A 129 -25.77 -0.20 22.12
CA GLU A 129 -26.90 -0.43 23.04
C GLU A 129 -27.13 0.73 24.02
N LYS A 130 -26.26 1.75 24.09
CA LYS A 130 -26.31 2.88 25.05
C LYS A 130 -26.53 2.45 26.52
N LYS A 131 -26.21 1.21 26.88
CA LYS A 131 -26.46 0.71 28.24
C LYS A 131 -25.54 1.42 29.24
N GLU A 132 -26.19 2.20 30.07
CA GLU A 132 -25.62 3.03 31.11
C GLU A 132 -24.86 2.18 32.15
N GLU A 133 -24.00 2.87 32.90
CA GLU A 133 -23.33 2.34 34.09
C GLU A 133 -22.45 1.10 33.86
N SER A 134 -21.24 1.34 33.34
CA SER A 134 -20.13 0.44 33.65
C SER A 134 -19.92 0.45 35.17
N ILE A 135 -19.99 -0.73 35.80
CA ILE A 135 -19.75 -0.95 37.24
C ILE A 135 -18.39 -0.43 37.73
N TYR A 136 -17.46 -0.10 36.82
CA TYR A 136 -16.21 0.60 37.15
C TYR A 136 -16.46 2.02 37.68
N SER A 137 -17.53 2.69 37.23
CA SER A 137 -17.96 4.02 37.73
C SER A 137 -18.13 4.03 39.25
N THR A 138 -18.64 2.93 39.81
CA THR A 138 -18.85 2.73 41.25
C THR A 138 -17.53 2.71 42.05
N TYR A 139 -16.38 2.50 41.39
CA TYR A 139 -15.04 2.53 42.00
C TYR A 139 -14.25 3.78 41.59
N SER A 140 -14.45 4.31 40.38
CA SER A 140 -13.83 5.56 39.92
C SER A 140 -14.62 6.79 40.38
N GLY A 141 -14.66 7.02 41.69
CA GLY A 141 -15.40 8.11 42.34
C GLY A 141 -14.83 9.51 42.11
N VAL A 142 -14.64 9.93 40.86
CA VAL A 142 -14.34 11.32 40.49
C VAL A 142 -15.63 12.00 40.03
N ASN A 143 -16.36 12.53 41.00
CA ASN A 143 -17.61 13.24 40.77
C ASN A 143 -17.30 14.63 40.22
N THR A 144 -17.28 14.80 38.90
CA THR A 144 -17.03 16.10 38.25
C THR A 144 -18.25 17.02 38.35
N ASN A 145 -18.51 17.54 39.54
CA ASN A 145 -19.01 18.90 39.83
C ASN A 145 -19.31 19.04 41.33
N GLU A 146 -18.30 19.41 42.11
CA GLU A 146 -18.58 20.21 43.30
C GLU A 146 -19.13 21.57 42.87
N LEU A 147 -20.26 21.99 43.45
CA LEU A 147 -20.57 23.38 43.83
C LEU A 147 -22.01 23.48 44.35
N SER A 148 -22.18 23.40 45.68
CA SER A 148 -23.12 24.19 46.53
C SER A 148 -23.77 23.39 47.67
N GLY A 149 -23.61 23.86 48.92
CA GLY A 149 -24.52 23.54 50.03
C GLY A 149 -23.92 22.66 51.13
N PRO A 150 -24.12 22.99 52.42
CA PRO A 150 -23.21 22.54 53.47
C PRO A 150 -23.60 21.24 54.19
N VAL A 151 -22.55 20.51 54.59
CA VAL A 151 -22.40 19.69 55.80
C VAL A 151 -23.60 19.62 56.75
N GLU A 152 -24.15 18.42 56.94
CA GLU A 152 -24.70 18.01 58.24
C GLU A 152 -24.11 16.68 58.69
N SER A 153 -23.50 16.68 59.87
CA SER A 153 -22.82 15.53 60.49
C SER A 153 -23.80 14.60 61.20
N ARG A 154 -23.53 13.28 61.18
CA ARG A 154 -23.73 12.31 62.29
C ARG A 154 -23.11 10.97 61.90
N GLU A 155 -21.99 10.62 62.52
CA GLU A 155 -21.90 9.73 63.69
C GLU A 155 -21.72 8.26 63.29
N ALA A 156 -20.46 7.84 63.19
CA ALA A 156 -20.10 6.43 63.24
C ALA A 156 -20.35 5.87 64.65
N ARG A 157 -20.83 4.63 64.73
CA ARG A 157 -20.74 3.82 65.95
C ARG A 157 -20.07 2.50 65.62
N ASP A 158 -18.79 2.41 65.99
CA ASP A 158 -18.09 1.16 66.23
C ASP A 158 -18.84 0.31 67.28
N GLY A 159 -18.63 -1.00 67.26
CA GLY A 159 -19.09 -1.87 68.35
C GLY A 159 -19.11 -3.36 68.05
N THR A 160 -17.93 -3.99 67.97
CA THR A 160 -17.78 -5.45 67.96
C THR A 160 -18.12 -6.07 69.31
N ALA A 161 -18.87 -7.18 69.31
CA ALA A 161 -18.79 -8.27 70.29
C ALA A 161 -19.40 -9.55 69.69
#